data_AF-X1GM99-F1
#
_entry.id   AF-X1GM99-F1
#
_cell.length_a   1.000
_cell.length_b   1.000
_cell.length_c   1.000
_cell.angle_alpha   90.00
_cell.angle_beta   90.00
_cell.angle_gamma   90.00
#
_symmetry.space_group_name_H-M   'P 1'
#
loop_
_entity.id
_entity.type
_entity.pdbx_description
1 polymer ?
#
loop_
_entity_poly.entity_id
_entity_poly.type
_entity_poly.pdbx_seq_one_letter_code
_entity_poly.pdbx_strand_id
1 'polypeptide(L)'
;PGESIYIEIELVNSSAKMAYVILGISVLWLDKQMHLKECNMYLMPGEHKKLLFDFPPKRKKFLGCGVDAILKDQNGIILDTKSTAFDILEDWTLAPRYGFLCDFNKSETDTEERIKSLKKLHINCIQFYDWMYRHHDLIPSSEEYIDALGEKLSNCTLRQKNSWNPRNIEIMCGRRLSINTLRRKIKEVKRYGMGAMAYGAVYGAEEEFVKEHPNWALYTNDGRVFSLEDLIFIMNISRECGWHGHILKEFVKAIKEFDFDGIHLDQYGFPQIAYSHLGNKKQ
;
A
#
# COMPACT_ATOMS: atom_id res chain seq x y z
N PRO A 1 17.99 11.65 1.43
CA PRO A 1 19.43 11.69 1.85
C PRO A 1 19.88 13.09 2.31
N GLY A 2 20.33 13.22 3.57
CA GLY A 2 20.67 14.50 4.20
C GLY A 2 19.59 15.04 5.15
N GLU A 3 18.49 14.32 5.31
CA GLU A 3 17.51 14.57 6.37
C GLU A 3 17.97 13.90 7.68
N SER A 4 17.72 14.57 8.80
CA SER A 4 17.96 14.01 10.12
C SER A 4 17.01 12.84 10.37
N ILE A 5 17.56 11.72 10.83
CA ILE A 5 16.77 10.58 11.28
C ILE A 5 16.44 10.80 12.74
N TYR A 6 15.15 10.68 13.08
CA TYR A 6 14.67 10.82 14.44
C TYR A 6 14.20 9.47 14.97
N ILE A 7 14.91 8.96 15.97
CA ILE A 7 14.59 7.73 16.68
C ILE A 7 13.76 8.12 17.91
N GLU A 8 12.47 7.80 17.87
CA GLU A 8 11.54 8.02 18.98
C GLU A 8 11.64 6.85 19.98
N ILE A 9 11.85 7.16 21.25
CA ILE A 9 11.88 6.20 22.34
C ILE A 9 10.82 6.58 23.36
N GLU A 10 9.93 5.64 23.66
CA GLU A 10 8.92 5.79 24.69
C GLU A 10 9.35 4.97 25.92
N LEU A 11 9.51 5.66 27.05
CA LEU A 11 9.84 5.08 28.34
C LEU A 11 8.62 5.18 29.26
N VAL A 12 8.37 4.10 30.00
CA VAL A 12 7.31 4.05 31.03
C VAL A 12 7.89 3.47 32.30
N ASN A 13 7.80 4.21 33.41
CA ASN A 13 8.13 3.65 34.72
C ASN A 13 6.89 3.03 35.36
N SER A 14 6.70 1.73 35.16
CA SER A 14 5.60 0.97 35.76
C SER A 14 5.81 0.61 37.23
N SER A 15 6.92 1.03 37.85
CA SER A 15 7.20 0.73 39.25
C SER A 15 6.58 1.76 40.19
N ALA A 16 6.40 1.37 41.46
CA ALA A 16 5.89 2.25 42.51
C ALA A 16 6.92 3.26 43.04
N LYS A 17 8.16 3.23 42.54
CA LYS A 17 9.26 4.07 43.01
C LYS A 17 9.87 4.88 41.88
N MET A 18 10.46 6.01 42.22
CA MET A 18 11.28 6.75 41.27
C MET A 18 12.48 5.88 40.88
N ALA A 19 12.78 5.82 39.58
CA ALA A 19 13.90 5.07 39.03
C ALA A 19 14.94 6.02 38.46
N TYR A 20 16.21 5.83 38.81
CA TYR A 20 17.35 6.45 38.14
C TYR A 20 17.88 5.46 37.11
N VAL A 21 17.92 5.89 35.85
CA VAL A 21 18.22 5.01 34.72
C VAL A 21 19.21 5.65 33.75
N ILE A 22 19.97 4.79 33.09
CA ILE A 22 20.90 5.12 32.01
C ILE A 22 20.32 4.50 30.74
N LEU A 23 19.95 5.33 29.76
CA LEU A 23 19.51 4.87 28.46
C LEU A 23 20.66 5.03 27.46
N GLY A 24 21.17 3.89 26.95
CA GLY A 24 22.15 3.83 25.89
C GLY A 24 21.50 3.45 24.56
N ILE A 25 21.80 4.20 23.50
CA ILE A 25 21.23 4.01 22.17
C ILE A 25 22.35 3.88 21.17
N SER A 26 22.40 2.74 20.50
CA SER A 26 23.39 2.41 19.48
C SER A 26 22.74 2.38 18.11
N VAL A 27 23.38 3.03 17.13
CA VAL A 27 23.08 2.83 15.72
C VAL A 27 24.16 1.91 15.15
N LEU A 28 23.73 0.82 14.53
CA LEU A 28 24.57 -0.25 14.02
C LEU A 28 24.42 -0.34 12.51
N TRP A 29 25.53 -0.53 11.80
CA TRP A 29 25.53 -1.02 10.43
C TRP A 29 26.22 -2.38 10.42
N LEU A 30 25.42 -3.43 10.25
CA LEU A 30 25.85 -4.81 10.49
C LEU A 30 26.43 -4.95 11.91
N ASP A 31 27.68 -5.38 12.04
CA ASP A 31 28.43 -5.52 13.28
C ASP A 31 29.08 -4.22 13.76
N LYS A 32 29.07 -3.16 12.94
CA LYS A 32 29.78 -1.91 13.24
C LYS A 32 28.88 -0.90 13.95
N GLN A 33 29.30 -0.46 15.14
CA GLN A 33 28.68 0.68 15.81
C GLN A 33 29.04 1.99 15.10
N MET A 34 28.01 2.64 14.57
CA MET A 34 28.10 3.90 13.82
C MET A 34 27.88 5.11 14.71
N HIS A 35 27.07 4.96 15.76
CA HIS A 35 26.79 5.98 16.75
C HIS A 35 26.42 5.35 18.08
N LEU A 36 26.75 6.04 19.17
CA LEU A 36 26.33 5.71 20.52
C LEU A 36 26.00 7.02 21.24
N LYS A 37 24.84 7.06 21.89
CA LYS A 37 24.43 8.16 22.76
C LYS A 37 23.91 7.58 24.06
N GLU A 38 24.43 8.07 25.17
CA GLU A 38 23.97 7.70 26.50
C GLU A 38 23.36 8.91 27.19
N CYS A 39 22.27 8.69 27.92
CA CYS A 39 21.61 9.73 28.68
C CYS A 39 21.15 9.19 30.04
N ASN A 40 21.45 9.96 31.07
CA ASN A 40 21.03 9.68 32.44
C ASN A 40 19.75 10.46 32.73
N MET A 41 18.79 9.81 33.39
CA MET A 41 17.56 10.47 33.80
C MET A 41 16.92 9.80 35.01
N TYR A 42 16.01 10.52 35.64
CA TYR A 42 15.05 9.93 36.56
C TYR A 42 13.69 9.80 35.87
N LEU A 43 12.93 8.79 36.28
CA LEU A 43 11.54 8.58 35.91
C LEU A 43 10.70 8.44 37.18
N MET A 44 9.67 9.28 37.31
CA MET A 44 8.71 9.20 38.40
C MET A 44 7.80 7.97 38.26
N PRO A 45 7.22 7.44 39.35
CA PRO A 45 6.23 6.35 39.26
C PRO A 45 5.10 6.70 38.29
N GLY A 46 4.82 5.83 37.33
CA GLY A 46 3.80 6.03 36.30
C GLY A 46 4.16 7.08 35.24
N GLU A 47 5.36 7.64 35.23
CA GLU A 47 5.76 8.63 34.22
C GLU A 47 5.87 7.97 32.84
N HIS A 48 5.23 8.59 31.84
CA HIS A 48 5.40 8.31 30.43
C HIS A 48 6.27 9.40 29.81
N LYS A 49 7.47 9.03 29.35
CA LYS A 49 8.44 9.96 28.78
C LYS A 49 8.75 9.60 27.33
N LYS A 50 8.63 10.58 26.44
CA LYS A 50 9.03 10.44 25.03
C LYS A 50 10.32 11.19 24.79
N LEU A 51 11.28 10.52 24.16
CA LEU A 51 12.58 11.06 23.82
C LEU A 51 12.78 10.96 22.31
N LEU A 52 13.37 12.00 21.72
CA LEU A 52 13.69 12.03 20.29
C LEU A 52 15.20 12.11 20.13
N PHE A 53 15.77 11.08 19.52
CA PHE A 53 17.21 11.00 19.27
C PHE A 53 17.51 11.29 17.82
N ASP A 54 18.32 12.31 17.60
CA ASP A 54 18.80 12.70 16.29
C ASP A 54 19.99 11.83 15.87
N PHE A 55 19.93 11.29 14.66
CA PHE A 55 21.07 10.68 13.99
C PHE A 55 21.24 11.36 12.62
N PRO A 56 22.26 12.21 12.44
CA PRO A 56 22.56 12.83 11.16
C PRO A 56 23.38 11.88 10.28
N PRO A 57 22.80 11.23 9.26
CA PRO A 57 23.56 10.30 8.42
C PRO A 57 24.65 11.05 7.62
N LYS A 58 25.91 10.76 7.91
CA LYS A 58 27.07 11.40 7.24
C LYS A 58 27.28 10.97 5.79
N ARG A 59 26.52 9.98 5.29
CA ARG A 59 26.70 9.40 3.96
C ARG A 59 25.36 9.25 3.23
N LYS A 60 25.34 9.61 1.95
CA LYS A 60 24.28 9.24 1.00
C LYS A 60 24.66 7.90 0.36
N LYS A 61 24.41 6.79 1.06
CA LYS A 61 24.60 5.44 0.51
C LYS A 61 23.44 4.57 0.97
N PHE A 62 23.03 3.65 0.11
CA PHE A 62 22.14 2.55 0.46
C PHE A 62 22.67 1.84 1.72
N LEU A 63 21.97 2.02 2.84
CA LEU A 63 22.33 1.43 4.13
C LEU A 63 21.07 1.05 4.88
N GLY A 64 20.99 -0.19 5.33
CA GLY A 64 20.10 -0.59 6.41
C GLY A 64 20.86 -0.51 7.73
N CYS A 65 20.28 0.16 8.72
CA CYS A 65 20.85 0.32 10.05
C CYS A 65 19.95 -0.34 11.10
N GLY A 66 20.57 -1.05 12.04
CA GLY A 66 19.92 -1.45 13.28
C GLY A 66 20.01 -0.35 14.33
N VAL A 67 19.05 -0.32 15.24
CA VAL A 67 19.06 0.54 16.42
C VAL A 67 18.77 -0.32 17.63
N ASP A 68 19.67 -0.28 18.61
CA ASP A 68 19.48 -0.92 19.90
C ASP A 68 19.39 0.14 21.00
N ALA A 69 18.34 0.05 21.80
CA ALA A 69 18.12 0.85 23.00
C ALA A 69 18.20 -0.06 24.22
N ILE A 70 19.18 0.19 25.09
CA ILE A 70 19.43 -0.58 26.31
C ILE A 70 19.22 0.35 27.51
N LEU A 71 18.27 0.01 28.37
CA LEU A 71 17.99 0.73 29.60
C LEU A 71 18.68 0.02 30.76
N LYS A 72 19.44 0.75 31.57
CA LYS A 72 20.17 0.21 32.73
C LYS A 72 19.84 0.99 33.99
N ASP A 73 20.01 0.37 35.15
CA ASP A 73 20.06 1.08 36.43
C ASP A 73 21.44 1.71 36.68
N GLN A 74 21.59 2.39 37.82
CA GLN A 74 22.86 3.01 38.23
C GLN A 74 24.00 2.00 38.52
N ASN A 75 23.70 0.72 38.70
CA ASN A 75 24.68 -0.35 38.93
C ASN A 75 25.09 -1.03 37.61
N GLY A 76 24.52 -0.60 36.48
CA GLY A 76 24.76 -1.19 35.17
C GLY A 76 23.92 -2.42 34.87
N ILE A 77 22.96 -2.78 35.73
CA ILE A 77 22.03 -3.89 35.48
C ILE A 77 21.08 -3.49 34.35
N ILE A 78 20.97 -4.32 33.32
CA ILE A 78 20.02 -4.10 32.22
C ILE A 78 18.59 -4.32 32.73
N LEU A 79 17.77 -3.29 32.60
CA LEU A 79 16.36 -3.29 32.99
C LEU A 79 15.44 -3.65 31.83
N ASP A 80 15.74 -3.15 30.62
CA ASP A 80 14.99 -3.47 29.40
C ASP A 80 15.88 -3.28 28.16
N THR A 81 15.49 -3.90 27.05
CA THR A 81 16.13 -3.73 25.74
C THR A 81 15.08 -3.73 24.64
N LYS A 82 15.20 -2.79 23.70
CA LYS A 82 14.36 -2.70 22.50
C LYS A 82 15.23 -2.47 21.29
N SER A 83 14.76 -2.97 20.15
CA SER A 83 15.43 -2.79 18.86
C SER A 83 14.45 -2.32 17.80
N THR A 84 14.97 -1.55 16.84
CA THR A 84 14.27 -1.17 15.61
C THR A 84 15.29 -1.02 14.49
N ALA A 85 14.84 -0.60 13.31
CA ALA A 85 15.70 -0.38 12.17
C ALA A 85 15.28 0.89 11.41
N PHE A 86 16.16 1.35 10.54
CA PHE A 86 15.80 2.33 9.53
C PHE A 86 16.70 2.15 8.31
N ASP A 87 16.24 2.64 7.17
CA ASP A 87 17.07 2.69 5.99
C ASP A 87 17.46 4.12 5.63
N ILE A 88 18.63 4.23 5.01
CA ILE A 88 19.08 5.42 4.30
C ILE A 88 19.07 5.03 2.82
N LEU A 89 17.99 5.40 2.13
CA LEU A 89 17.81 5.15 0.70
C LEU A 89 17.69 6.48 -0.04
N GLU A 90 18.09 6.48 -1.31
CA GLU A 90 17.77 7.58 -2.24
C GLU A 90 16.34 7.45 -2.76
N ASP A 91 15.88 6.20 -2.93
CA ASP A 91 14.56 5.86 -3.44
C ASP A 91 14.08 4.55 -2.80
N TRP A 92 12.78 4.43 -2.52
CA TRP A 92 12.17 3.24 -1.91
C TRP A 92 12.27 1.99 -2.79
N THR A 93 12.38 2.17 -4.11
CA THR A 93 12.50 1.08 -5.10
C THR A 93 13.77 0.24 -4.92
N LEU A 94 14.77 0.76 -4.22
CA LEU A 94 16.03 0.03 -3.97
C LEU A 94 15.87 -1.10 -2.96
N ALA A 95 14.93 -0.99 -2.02
CA ALA A 95 14.66 -2.01 -1.00
C ALA A 95 13.17 -2.02 -0.63
N PRO A 96 12.29 -2.48 -1.54
CA PRO A 96 10.85 -2.40 -1.33
C PRO A 96 10.40 -3.31 -0.19
N ARG A 97 9.63 -2.76 0.73
CA ARG A 97 8.84 -3.47 1.74
C ARG A 97 7.41 -3.04 1.54
N TYR A 98 6.67 -3.91 0.87
CA TYR A 98 5.43 -3.55 0.20
C TYR A 98 4.22 -3.93 1.05
N GLY A 99 3.44 -2.93 1.46
CA GLY A 99 2.15 -3.12 2.12
C GLY A 99 0.98 -2.82 1.17
N PHE A 100 -0.24 -2.87 1.71
CA PHE A 100 -1.45 -2.53 0.94
C PHE A 100 -2.50 -1.82 1.79
N LEU A 101 -3.41 -1.11 1.11
CA LEU A 101 -4.65 -0.55 1.63
C LEU A 101 -5.78 -0.95 0.69
N CYS A 102 -6.92 -1.40 1.22
CA CYS A 102 -8.05 -1.93 0.44
C CYS A 102 -9.42 -1.36 0.84
N ASP A 103 -9.44 -0.38 1.75
CA ASP A 103 -10.66 0.30 2.18
C ASP A 103 -10.48 1.81 1.98
N PHE A 104 -11.51 2.45 1.44
CA PHE A 104 -11.55 3.86 1.04
C PHE A 104 -12.89 4.52 1.39
N ASN A 105 -13.63 3.97 2.37
CA ASN A 105 -14.90 4.56 2.78
C ASN A 105 -14.73 5.99 3.33
N LYS A 106 -15.73 6.83 3.10
CA LYS A 106 -15.79 8.20 3.65
C LYS A 106 -15.83 8.23 5.18
N SER A 107 -16.42 7.21 5.81
CA SER A 107 -16.52 7.09 7.27
C SER A 107 -15.21 6.71 7.94
N GLU A 108 -14.15 6.40 7.17
CA GLU A 108 -12.84 6.09 7.75
C GLU A 108 -12.27 7.31 8.48
N THR A 109 -11.95 7.12 9.76
CA THR A 109 -11.37 8.15 10.65
C THR A 109 -9.96 7.82 11.11
N ASP A 110 -9.47 6.59 10.92
CA ASP A 110 -8.23 6.05 11.47
C ASP A 110 -7.06 6.00 10.45
N THR A 111 -7.16 6.76 9.35
CA THR A 111 -6.16 6.79 8.26
C THR A 111 -4.73 6.97 8.79
N GLU A 112 -4.51 7.97 9.64
CA GLU A 112 -3.18 8.28 10.18
C GLU A 112 -2.64 7.16 11.09
N GLU A 113 -3.51 6.56 11.91
CA GLU A 113 -3.13 5.48 12.83
C GLU A 113 -2.74 4.20 12.07
N ARG A 114 -3.48 3.88 10.99
CA ARG A 114 -3.17 2.76 10.10
C ARG A 114 -1.83 2.93 9.41
N ILE A 115 -1.59 4.11 8.82
CA ILE A 115 -0.33 4.40 8.12
C ILE A 115 0.83 4.46 9.12
N LYS A 116 0.63 5.02 10.32
CA LYS A 116 1.61 4.98 11.40
C LYS A 116 1.96 3.55 11.82
N SER A 117 0.99 2.63 11.80
CA SER A 117 1.23 1.21 12.08
C SER A 117 2.07 0.55 10.98
N LEU A 118 1.83 0.89 9.71
CA LEU A 118 2.67 0.43 8.58
C LEU A 118 4.10 0.99 8.67
N LYS A 119 4.26 2.26 9.08
CA LYS A 119 5.57 2.87 9.37
C LYS A 119 6.33 2.08 10.44
N LYS A 120 5.67 1.64 11.51
CA LYS A 120 6.30 0.82 12.57
C LYS A 120 6.82 -0.52 12.06
N LEU A 121 6.26 -1.03 10.97
CA LEU A 121 6.72 -2.21 10.25
C LEU A 121 7.75 -1.88 9.16
N HIS A 122 8.20 -0.63 9.09
CA HIS A 122 9.15 -0.11 8.11
C HIS A 122 8.67 -0.21 6.64
N ILE A 123 7.38 -0.41 6.40
CA ILE A 123 6.80 -0.43 5.05
C ILE A 123 7.13 0.88 4.34
N ASN A 124 7.65 0.80 3.11
CA ASN A 124 8.12 1.96 2.34
C ASN A 124 7.46 2.10 0.97
N CYS A 125 6.55 1.20 0.61
CA CYS A 125 5.64 1.36 -0.50
C CYS A 125 4.30 0.70 -0.21
N ILE A 126 3.22 1.26 -0.74
CA ILE A 126 1.83 0.85 -0.47
C ILE A 126 1.08 0.66 -1.77
N GLN A 127 0.49 -0.52 -1.94
CA GLN A 127 -0.47 -0.79 -2.99
C GLN A 127 -1.86 -0.30 -2.54
N PHE A 128 -2.49 0.50 -3.38
CA PHE A 128 -3.88 0.88 -3.22
C PHE A 128 -4.70 -0.13 -4.01
N TYR A 129 -5.30 -1.10 -3.33
CA TYR A 129 -5.97 -2.25 -3.92
C TYR A 129 -7.47 -1.97 -4.08
N ASP A 130 -8.03 -2.22 -5.26
CA ASP A 130 -9.43 -1.90 -5.62
C ASP A 130 -9.83 -0.46 -5.28
N TRP A 131 -8.98 0.51 -5.59
CA TRP A 131 -9.24 1.93 -5.36
C TRP A 131 -10.03 2.59 -6.49
N MET A 132 -10.19 1.92 -7.63
CA MET A 132 -10.67 2.52 -8.87
C MET A 132 -12.17 2.31 -9.09
N TYR A 133 -12.76 3.08 -10.01
CA TYR A 133 -14.17 2.97 -10.36
C TYR A 133 -14.49 1.70 -11.16
N ARG A 134 -13.77 1.53 -12.28
CA ARG A 134 -13.85 0.39 -13.22
C ARG A 134 -12.45 0.00 -13.65
N HIS A 135 -12.26 -1.23 -14.12
CA HIS A 135 -10.95 -1.67 -14.61
C HIS A 135 -10.56 -0.99 -15.93
N HIS A 136 -11.54 -0.57 -16.73
CA HIS A 136 -11.31 0.19 -17.97
C HIS A 136 -11.48 1.71 -17.82
N ASP A 137 -12.00 2.21 -16.71
CA ASP A 137 -12.25 3.65 -16.47
C ASP A 137 -11.97 3.94 -14.99
N LEU A 138 -10.72 4.32 -14.70
CA LEU A 138 -10.21 4.24 -13.32
C LEU A 138 -10.78 5.36 -12.44
N ILE A 139 -11.09 6.51 -13.03
CA ILE A 139 -11.41 7.73 -12.31
C ILE A 139 -12.94 7.91 -12.26
N PRO A 140 -13.55 7.90 -11.05
CA PRO A 140 -14.98 8.11 -10.93
C PRO A 140 -15.37 9.56 -11.20
N SER A 141 -16.58 9.77 -11.70
CA SER A 141 -17.14 11.11 -11.96
C SER A 141 -17.64 11.84 -10.71
N SER A 142 -17.73 11.15 -9.56
CA SER A 142 -18.30 11.68 -8.31
C SER A 142 -17.40 11.39 -7.12
N GLU A 143 -17.51 12.23 -6.08
CA GLU A 143 -16.71 12.11 -4.84
C GLU A 143 -16.86 10.74 -4.18
N GLU A 144 -18.08 10.22 -4.15
CA GLU A 144 -18.40 8.86 -3.71
C GLU A 144 -18.84 8.02 -4.90
N TYR A 145 -18.45 6.76 -4.92
CA TYR A 145 -18.80 5.83 -5.99
C TYR A 145 -18.82 4.38 -5.48
N ILE A 146 -19.46 3.51 -6.24
CA ILE A 146 -19.44 2.06 -6.03
C ILE A 146 -18.54 1.47 -7.12
N ASP A 147 -17.57 0.67 -6.72
CA ASP A 147 -16.65 0.00 -7.62
C ASP A 147 -17.32 -1.16 -8.37
N ALA A 148 -16.66 -1.71 -9.37
CA ALA A 148 -17.20 -2.77 -10.22
C ALA A 148 -17.69 -4.00 -9.42
N LEU A 149 -16.92 -4.42 -8.42
CA LEU A 149 -17.26 -5.58 -7.59
C LEU A 149 -18.46 -5.27 -6.68
N GLY A 150 -18.45 -4.11 -6.02
CA GLY A 150 -19.54 -3.68 -5.15
C GLY A 150 -20.88 -3.58 -5.87
N GLU A 151 -20.88 -3.12 -7.13
CA GLU A 151 -22.08 -3.04 -7.96
C GLU A 151 -22.63 -4.42 -8.33
N LYS A 152 -21.78 -5.32 -8.83
CA LYS A 152 -22.19 -6.67 -9.25
C LYS A 152 -22.68 -7.54 -8.10
N LEU A 153 -22.17 -7.31 -6.88
CA LEU A 153 -22.68 -7.93 -5.66
C LEU A 153 -24.03 -7.33 -5.20
N SER A 154 -24.25 -6.04 -5.45
CA SER A 154 -25.53 -5.35 -5.13
C SER A 154 -26.66 -5.83 -6.02
N ASN A 155 -26.38 -6.06 -7.30
CA ASN A 155 -27.36 -6.54 -8.28
C ASN A 155 -27.68 -8.04 -8.18
N CYS A 156 -27.33 -8.70 -7.06
CA CYS A 156 -27.54 -10.12 -6.77
C CYS A 156 -26.91 -11.12 -7.76
N THR A 157 -26.19 -10.67 -8.79
CA THR A 157 -25.62 -11.54 -9.84
C THR A 157 -24.57 -12.50 -9.29
N LEU A 158 -23.72 -12.03 -8.37
CA LEU A 158 -22.69 -12.85 -7.72
C LEU A 158 -23.15 -13.50 -6.40
N ARG A 159 -24.18 -12.94 -5.75
CA ARG A 159 -24.73 -13.46 -4.47
C ARG A 159 -25.27 -14.89 -4.57
N GLN A 160 -25.65 -15.32 -5.77
CA GLN A 160 -26.22 -16.65 -6.03
C GLN A 160 -25.14 -17.70 -6.33
N LYS A 161 -23.88 -17.31 -6.53
CA LYS A 161 -22.78 -18.26 -6.76
C LYS A 161 -22.31 -18.85 -5.42
N ASN A 162 -22.50 -20.16 -5.24
CA ASN A 162 -22.11 -20.90 -4.03
C ASN A 162 -20.60 -20.86 -3.71
N SER A 163 -19.76 -20.38 -4.63
CA SER A 163 -18.31 -20.26 -4.46
C SER A 163 -17.88 -19.08 -3.59
N TRP A 164 -18.77 -18.11 -3.34
CA TRP A 164 -18.42 -16.89 -2.59
C TRP A 164 -18.75 -17.02 -1.10
N ASN A 165 -17.81 -16.59 -0.25
CA ASN A 165 -18.03 -16.52 1.19
C ASN A 165 -19.12 -15.47 1.50
N PRO A 166 -20.20 -15.82 2.22
CA PRO A 166 -21.29 -14.89 2.57
C PRO A 166 -20.82 -13.62 3.27
N ARG A 167 -19.77 -13.71 4.11
CA ARG A 167 -19.20 -12.56 4.81
C ARG A 167 -18.50 -11.59 3.86
N ASN A 168 -17.82 -12.10 2.83
CA ASN A 168 -17.18 -11.25 1.83
C ASN A 168 -18.24 -10.52 1.00
N ILE A 169 -19.32 -11.22 0.65
CA ILE A 169 -20.48 -10.61 -0.01
C ILE A 169 -21.05 -9.47 0.84
N GLU A 170 -21.25 -9.68 2.14
CA GLU A 170 -21.77 -8.66 3.04
C GLU A 170 -20.88 -7.42 3.11
N ILE A 171 -19.57 -7.61 3.20
CA ILE A 171 -18.58 -6.52 3.29
C ILE A 171 -18.45 -5.76 1.97
N MET A 172 -18.42 -6.47 0.84
CA MET A 172 -18.13 -5.90 -0.47
C MET A 172 -19.38 -5.38 -1.18
N CYS A 173 -20.57 -5.89 -0.87
CA CYS A 173 -21.79 -5.45 -1.50
C CYS A 173 -22.06 -3.97 -1.21
N GLY A 174 -22.22 -3.19 -2.28
CA GLY A 174 -22.46 -1.76 -2.16
C GLY A 174 -21.30 -1.02 -1.53
N ARG A 175 -20.08 -1.62 -1.56
CA ARG A 175 -18.86 -0.99 -1.10
C ARG A 175 -18.75 0.39 -1.75
N ARG A 176 -18.78 1.41 -0.91
CA ARG A 176 -18.80 2.81 -1.34
C ARG A 176 -17.49 3.46 -0.95
N LEU A 177 -16.77 3.92 -1.97
CA LEU A 177 -15.44 4.50 -1.87
C LEU A 177 -15.53 6.02 -1.98
N SER A 178 -14.54 6.72 -1.45
CA SER A 178 -14.44 8.17 -1.46
C SER A 178 -13.10 8.62 -2.06
N ILE A 179 -13.16 9.52 -3.05
CA ILE A 179 -12.00 10.22 -3.61
C ILE A 179 -11.23 10.96 -2.49
N ASN A 180 -11.94 11.58 -1.55
CA ASN A 180 -11.29 12.34 -0.48
C ASN A 180 -10.52 11.43 0.48
N THR A 181 -11.09 10.28 0.83
CA THR A 181 -10.37 9.27 1.63
C THR A 181 -9.14 8.75 0.89
N LEU A 182 -9.26 8.47 -0.41
CA LEU A 182 -8.14 8.06 -1.24
C LEU A 182 -7.00 9.10 -1.25
N ARG A 183 -7.31 10.36 -1.57
CA ARG A 183 -6.34 11.47 -1.57
C ARG A 183 -5.69 11.66 -0.21
N ARG A 184 -6.46 11.57 0.88
CA ARG A 184 -5.95 11.67 2.26
C ARG A 184 -4.94 10.57 2.55
N LYS A 185 -5.23 9.32 2.17
CA LYS A 185 -4.31 8.18 2.34
C LYS A 185 -3.03 8.36 1.52
N ILE A 186 -3.13 8.74 0.24
CA ILE A 186 -1.95 8.98 -0.61
C ILE A 186 -1.06 10.06 0.01
N LYS A 187 -1.65 11.19 0.42
CA LYS A 187 -0.92 12.27 1.10
C LYS A 187 -0.19 11.78 2.34
N GLU A 188 -0.85 10.98 3.17
CA GLU A 188 -0.27 10.52 4.44
C GLU A 188 0.79 9.42 4.25
N VAL A 189 0.63 8.55 3.25
CA VAL A 189 1.69 7.61 2.81
C VAL A 189 2.94 8.39 2.38
N LYS A 190 2.77 9.40 1.52
CA LYS A 190 3.86 10.25 1.05
C LYS A 190 4.52 11.07 2.17
N ARG A 191 3.76 11.50 3.17
CA ARG A 191 4.29 12.21 4.35
C ARG A 191 5.35 11.39 5.10
N TYR A 192 5.26 10.05 5.06
CA TYR A 192 6.26 9.15 5.64
C TYR A 192 7.35 8.72 4.66
N GLY A 193 7.43 9.33 3.47
CA GLY A 193 8.39 8.98 2.43
C GLY A 193 8.12 7.63 1.78
N MET A 194 6.90 7.10 1.90
CA MET A 194 6.50 5.84 1.26
C MET A 194 6.01 6.09 -0.17
N GLY A 195 6.28 5.16 -1.09
CA GLY A 195 5.70 5.18 -2.43
C GLY A 195 4.22 4.75 -2.46
N ALA A 196 3.39 5.47 -3.20
CA ALA A 196 1.97 5.17 -3.40
C ALA A 196 1.74 4.55 -4.79
N MET A 197 1.32 3.28 -4.83
CA MET A 197 1.17 2.52 -6.06
C MET A 197 -0.31 2.18 -6.32
N ALA A 198 -0.86 2.70 -7.41
CA ALA A 198 -2.24 2.40 -7.81
C ALA A 198 -2.34 0.99 -8.39
N TYR A 199 -3.24 0.15 -7.85
CA TYR A 199 -3.60 -1.10 -8.51
C TYR A 199 -4.24 -0.82 -9.88
N GLY A 200 -3.89 -1.63 -10.88
CA GLY A 200 -4.54 -1.61 -12.19
C GLY A 200 -4.37 -2.96 -12.90
N ALA A 201 -5.47 -3.53 -13.38
CA ALA A 201 -5.42 -4.74 -14.19
C ALA A 201 -4.89 -4.42 -15.59
N VAL A 202 -3.94 -5.22 -16.08
CA VAL A 202 -3.33 -5.02 -17.40
C VAL A 202 -4.34 -5.22 -18.54
N TYR A 203 -5.31 -6.10 -18.34
CA TYR A 203 -6.23 -6.56 -19.38
C TYR A 203 -7.65 -6.81 -18.88
N GLY A 204 -8.08 -6.13 -17.82
CA GLY A 204 -9.44 -6.28 -17.27
C GLY A 204 -10.36 -5.15 -17.71
N ALA A 205 -11.57 -5.48 -18.15
CA ALA A 205 -12.64 -4.51 -18.40
C ALA A 205 -14.00 -5.09 -18.00
N GLU A 206 -14.93 -4.22 -17.63
CA GLU A 206 -16.32 -4.57 -17.37
C GLU A 206 -17.10 -4.84 -18.68
N GLU A 207 -18.24 -5.53 -18.54
CA GLU A 207 -19.01 -6.11 -19.65
C GLU A 207 -19.52 -5.05 -20.65
N GLU A 208 -19.94 -3.89 -20.15
CA GLU A 208 -20.41 -2.76 -20.95
C GLU A 208 -19.37 -2.28 -21.94
N PHE A 209 -18.10 -2.18 -21.51
CA PHE A 209 -17.01 -1.74 -22.36
C PHE A 209 -16.66 -2.77 -23.42
N VAL A 210 -16.74 -4.06 -23.09
CA VAL A 210 -16.55 -5.14 -24.08
C VAL A 210 -17.62 -5.10 -25.16
N LYS A 211 -18.88 -4.79 -24.80
CA LYS A 211 -19.98 -4.69 -25.78
C LYS A 211 -19.77 -3.52 -26.75
N GLU A 212 -19.21 -2.42 -26.27
CA GLU A 212 -18.83 -1.26 -27.12
C GLU A 212 -17.59 -1.53 -27.96
N HIS A 213 -16.68 -2.39 -27.48
CA HIS A 213 -15.39 -2.69 -28.10
C HIS A 213 -15.14 -4.20 -28.26
N PRO A 214 -16.00 -4.96 -28.96
CA PRO A 214 -15.87 -6.42 -29.03
C PRO A 214 -14.55 -6.86 -29.67
N ASN A 215 -14.10 -6.15 -30.70
CA ASN A 215 -12.83 -6.45 -31.38
C ASN A 215 -11.57 -6.22 -30.52
N TRP A 216 -11.71 -5.69 -29.31
CA TRP A 216 -10.61 -5.50 -28.36
C TRP A 216 -10.51 -6.63 -27.33
N ALA A 217 -11.52 -7.49 -27.22
CA ALA A 217 -11.53 -8.58 -26.26
C ALA A 217 -10.77 -9.81 -26.75
N LEU A 218 -10.44 -10.70 -25.80
CA LEU A 218 -9.91 -12.02 -26.06
C LEU A 218 -11.00 -13.09 -25.93
N TYR A 219 -10.97 -14.05 -26.84
CA TYR A 219 -12.02 -15.03 -27.06
C TYR A 219 -11.49 -16.45 -26.92
N THR A 220 -12.34 -17.34 -26.41
CA THR A 220 -12.16 -18.78 -26.45
C THR A 220 -12.33 -19.30 -27.89
N ASN A 221 -11.94 -20.56 -28.14
CA ASN A 221 -12.06 -21.13 -29.48
C ASN A 221 -13.51 -21.18 -30.00
N ASP A 222 -14.47 -21.40 -29.10
CA ASP A 222 -15.91 -21.44 -29.36
C ASP A 222 -16.57 -20.04 -29.39
N GLY A 223 -15.77 -18.96 -29.34
CA GLY A 223 -16.24 -17.59 -29.57
C GLY A 223 -16.84 -16.90 -28.35
N ARG A 224 -16.66 -17.44 -27.14
CA ARG A 224 -17.01 -16.76 -25.89
C ARG A 224 -15.90 -15.80 -25.49
N VAL A 225 -16.25 -14.65 -24.92
CA VAL A 225 -15.24 -13.74 -24.37
C VAL A 225 -14.67 -14.37 -23.11
N PHE A 226 -13.34 -14.31 -22.93
CA PHE A 226 -12.74 -14.71 -21.66
C PHE A 226 -13.16 -13.76 -20.53
N SER A 227 -13.56 -14.33 -19.40
CA SER A 227 -13.92 -13.57 -18.20
C SER A 227 -13.40 -14.26 -16.94
N LEU A 228 -13.14 -13.46 -15.92
CA LEU A 228 -13.05 -13.91 -14.53
C LEU A 228 -14.44 -13.77 -13.92
N GLU A 229 -15.10 -14.90 -13.69
CA GLU A 229 -16.41 -14.98 -13.01
C GLU A 229 -17.52 -14.11 -13.64
N ASP A 230 -17.43 -13.80 -14.94
CA ASP A 230 -18.31 -12.86 -15.67
C ASP A 230 -18.35 -11.44 -15.06
N LEU A 231 -17.31 -11.11 -14.29
CA LEU A 231 -17.11 -9.81 -13.67
C LEU A 231 -16.13 -8.98 -14.47
N ILE A 232 -14.96 -9.56 -14.77
CA ILE A 232 -13.86 -8.89 -15.44
C ILE A 232 -13.54 -9.65 -16.72
N PHE A 233 -13.71 -9.01 -17.85
CA PHE A 233 -13.47 -9.58 -19.16
C PHE A 233 -12.06 -9.26 -19.63
N ILE A 234 -11.46 -10.19 -20.38
CA ILE A 234 -10.05 -10.15 -20.74
C ILE A 234 -9.87 -9.45 -22.09
N MET A 235 -9.00 -8.44 -22.10
CA MET A 235 -8.72 -7.60 -23.25
C MET A 235 -7.39 -7.93 -23.93
N ASN A 236 -7.30 -7.65 -25.23
CA ASN A 236 -6.11 -7.90 -26.04
C ASN A 236 -5.07 -6.79 -25.82
N ILE A 237 -3.92 -7.14 -25.24
CA ILE A 237 -2.85 -6.20 -24.87
C ILE A 237 -1.86 -5.88 -26.01
N SER A 238 -2.05 -6.47 -27.19
CA SER A 238 -1.23 -6.17 -28.37
C SER A 238 -1.26 -4.67 -28.69
N ARG A 239 -0.14 -4.13 -29.18
CA ARG A 239 0.02 -2.70 -29.44
C ARG A 239 -0.91 -2.20 -30.55
N GLU A 240 -1.31 -3.11 -31.43
CA GLU A 240 -2.23 -2.88 -32.54
C GLU A 240 -3.69 -2.82 -32.08
N CYS A 241 -3.99 -3.32 -30.88
CA CYS A 241 -5.32 -3.25 -30.29
C CYS A 241 -5.56 -1.89 -29.63
N GLY A 242 -6.76 -1.32 -29.83
CA GLY A 242 -7.14 -0.05 -29.20
C GLY A 242 -7.16 -0.08 -27.67
N TRP A 243 -7.32 -1.27 -27.07
CA TRP A 243 -7.19 -1.49 -25.63
C TRP A 243 -5.86 -0.98 -25.08
N HIS A 244 -4.75 -1.29 -25.78
CA HIS A 244 -3.41 -0.92 -25.33
C HIS A 244 -3.28 0.59 -25.12
N GLY A 245 -3.73 1.39 -26.09
CA GLY A 245 -3.73 2.84 -25.99
C GLY A 245 -4.74 3.39 -24.98
N HIS A 246 -5.87 2.71 -24.81
CA HIS A 246 -6.91 3.08 -23.84
C HIS A 246 -6.42 2.93 -22.39
N ILE A 247 -5.98 1.73 -22.00
CA ILE A 247 -5.60 1.46 -20.61
C ILE A 247 -4.37 2.26 -20.16
N LEU A 248 -3.41 2.51 -21.07
CA LEU A 248 -2.28 3.39 -20.77
C LEU A 248 -2.71 4.83 -20.49
N LYS A 249 -3.73 5.34 -21.19
CA LYS A 249 -4.28 6.67 -20.88
C LYS A 249 -4.90 6.69 -19.50
N GLU A 250 -5.63 5.66 -19.11
CA GLU A 250 -6.21 5.55 -17.77
C GLU A 250 -5.13 5.54 -16.68
N PHE A 251 -4.06 4.76 -16.85
CA PHE A 251 -2.93 4.77 -15.93
C PHE A 251 -2.27 6.14 -15.80
N VAL A 252 -2.05 6.84 -16.92
CA VAL A 252 -1.49 8.20 -16.91
C VAL A 252 -2.45 9.18 -16.23
N LYS A 253 -3.77 9.05 -16.45
CA LYS A 253 -4.77 9.88 -15.77
C LYS A 253 -4.72 9.63 -14.26
N ALA A 254 -4.69 8.38 -13.81
CA ALA A 254 -4.66 8.02 -12.39
C ALA A 254 -3.44 8.63 -11.67
N ILE A 255 -2.25 8.51 -12.27
CA ILE A 255 -1.02 9.11 -11.75
C ILE A 255 -1.17 10.63 -11.60
N LYS A 256 -1.69 11.31 -12.64
CA LYS A 256 -1.82 12.77 -12.65
C LYS A 256 -2.91 13.30 -11.71
N GLU A 257 -4.03 12.60 -11.61
CA GLU A 257 -5.20 13.06 -10.84
C GLU A 257 -5.03 12.87 -9.34
N PHE A 258 -4.40 11.77 -8.93
CA PHE A 258 -4.28 11.39 -7.52
C PHE A 258 -2.87 11.50 -6.95
N ASP A 259 -1.88 11.84 -7.78
CA ASP A 259 -0.47 11.89 -7.40
C ASP A 259 0.04 10.51 -6.94
N PHE A 260 -0.28 9.44 -7.67
CA PHE A 260 0.38 8.14 -7.45
C PHE A 260 1.82 8.16 -7.99
N ASP A 261 2.73 7.43 -7.33
CA ASP A 261 4.13 7.32 -7.75
C ASP A 261 4.31 6.26 -8.86
N GLY A 262 3.30 5.41 -9.07
CA GLY A 262 3.29 4.43 -10.16
C GLY A 262 2.04 3.55 -10.16
N ILE A 263 2.01 2.60 -11.11
CA ILE A 263 0.95 1.59 -11.23
C ILE A 263 1.51 0.23 -10.83
N HIS A 264 0.82 -0.45 -9.93
CA HIS A 264 0.95 -1.87 -9.70
C HIS A 264 0.10 -2.60 -10.75
N LEU A 265 0.76 -3.14 -11.77
CA LEU A 265 0.13 -3.86 -12.86
C LEU A 265 -0.13 -5.31 -12.46
N ASP A 266 -1.40 -5.70 -12.43
CA ASP A 266 -1.84 -7.04 -12.08
C ASP A 266 -2.38 -7.82 -13.28
N GLN A 267 -2.30 -9.14 -13.19
CA GLN A 267 -2.73 -10.07 -14.22
C GLN A 267 -3.35 -11.32 -13.56
N TYR A 268 -4.28 -11.99 -14.25
CA TYR A 268 -4.96 -13.17 -13.71
C TYR A 268 -4.26 -14.49 -14.04
N GLY A 269 -3.17 -14.45 -14.83
CA GLY A 269 -2.40 -15.63 -15.24
C GLY A 269 -3.08 -16.53 -16.29
N PHE A 270 -4.29 -16.17 -16.73
CA PHE A 270 -5.03 -16.80 -17.82
C PHE A 270 -5.59 -15.71 -18.74
N PRO A 271 -5.96 -16.04 -19.98
CA PRO A 271 -5.79 -17.33 -20.66
C PRO A 271 -4.34 -17.55 -21.15
N GLN A 272 -3.92 -18.82 -21.27
CA GLN A 272 -2.64 -19.18 -21.92
C GLN A 272 -2.72 -19.08 -23.45
N ILE A 273 -3.90 -19.40 -24.00
CA ILE A 273 -4.20 -19.31 -25.43
C ILE A 273 -5.57 -18.65 -25.58
N ALA A 274 -5.64 -17.63 -26.42
CA ALA A 274 -6.87 -16.95 -26.77
C ALA A 274 -6.82 -16.51 -28.23
N TYR A 275 -8.01 -16.28 -28.78
CA TYR A 275 -8.18 -15.70 -30.10
C TYR A 275 -8.56 -14.23 -29.96
N SER A 276 -8.07 -13.41 -30.87
CA SER A 276 -8.53 -12.03 -31.00
C SER A 276 -9.38 -11.89 -32.26
N HIS A 277 -10.22 -10.85 -32.30
CA HIS A 277 -10.93 -10.42 -33.51
C HIS A 277 -10.35 -9.13 -34.09
N LEU A 278 -9.05 -8.91 -33.87
CA LEU A 278 -8.39 -7.70 -34.36
C LEU A 278 -8.51 -7.60 -35.89
N GLY A 279 -9.00 -6.45 -36.37
CA GLY A 279 -9.28 -6.24 -37.79
C GLY A 279 -10.43 -7.10 -38.35
N ASN A 280 -11.38 -7.53 -37.50
CA ASN A 280 -12.50 -8.42 -37.83
C ASN A 280 -12.06 -9.80 -38.34
N LYS A 281 -10.86 -10.26 -37.95
CA LYS A 281 -10.35 -11.59 -38.29
C LYS A 281 -9.99 -12.34 -37.02
N LYS A 282 -10.38 -13.61 -36.95
CA LYS A 282 -9.93 -14.52 -35.89
C LYS A 282 -8.42 -14.75 -36.08
N GLN A 283 -7.63 -14.33 -35.10
CA GLN A 283 -6.18 -14.49 -35.03
C GLN A 283 -5.79 -15.13 -33.72
#